data_AF-E3K7L6-F1
#
_entry.id   AF-E3K7L6-F1
#
_cell.length_a   1.000
_cell.length_b   1.000
_cell.length_c   1.000
_cell.angle_alpha   90.00
_cell.angle_beta   90.00
_cell.angle_gamma   90.00
#
_symmetry.space_group_name_H-M   'P 1'
#
loop_
_entity.id
_entity.type
_entity.pdbx_description
1 polymer ?
#
loop_
_entity_poly.entity_id
_entity_poly.type
_entity_poly.pdbx_seq_one_letter_code
_entity_poly.pdbx_strand_id
1 'polypeptide(L)'
;MNIGSLITPPNGTGINTHTILMRIHGLCTWVCFSPQRREKFTIDVKYCQPEMCAKKIQGLEIDVPTHWNSNYSMLQRALSLEKTCTHFFKHNAEASKFLLSPAEWDQARYLTQLLEPTVQQVLYTYF
;
A
#
# COMPACT_ATOMS: atom_id res chain seq x y z
N MET A 1 1.96 -7.09 -14.24
CA MET A 1 2.25 -8.31 -13.46
C MET A 1 1.08 -8.62 -12.52
N ASN A 2 0.47 -9.80 -12.58
CA ASN A 2 -0.61 -10.19 -11.66
C ASN A 2 0.02 -10.79 -10.39
N ILE A 3 0.08 -10.00 -9.31
CA ILE A 3 0.73 -10.34 -8.03
C ILE A 3 -0.14 -11.29 -7.18
N GLY A 4 -1.41 -11.47 -7.56
CA GLY A 4 -2.37 -12.28 -6.83
C GLY A 4 -2.05 -13.77 -6.75
N SER A 5 -1.13 -14.27 -7.58
CA SER A 5 -0.70 -15.66 -7.62
C SER A 5 0.55 -15.96 -6.78
N LEU A 6 1.17 -14.96 -6.14
CA LEU A 6 2.35 -15.16 -5.30
C LEU A 6 1.95 -15.75 -3.95
N ILE A 7 1.90 -17.09 -3.91
CA ILE A 7 1.72 -17.86 -2.68
C ILE A 7 3.05 -17.79 -1.92
N THR A 8 3.09 -17.07 -0.81
CA THR A 8 4.24 -17.14 0.09
C THR A 8 4.30 -18.48 0.80
N PRO A 9 5.51 -18.92 1.23
CA PRO A 9 5.64 -20.11 2.06
C PRO A 9 4.67 -20.00 3.24
N PRO A 10 4.02 -21.09 3.66
CA PRO A 10 3.17 -21.06 4.83
C PRO A 10 4.05 -20.79 6.04
N ASN A 11 4.15 -19.52 6.46
CA ASN A 11 4.87 -19.12 7.67
C ASN A 11 4.11 -19.55 8.95
N GLY A 12 3.31 -20.63 8.87
CA GLY A 12 2.38 -21.09 9.91
C GLY A 12 1.19 -20.18 10.21
N THR A 13 1.15 -18.94 9.66
CA THR A 13 0.15 -17.92 10.02
C THR A 13 -1.10 -17.91 9.14
N GLY A 14 -1.13 -18.65 8.02
CA GLY A 14 -2.30 -18.71 7.12
C GLY A 14 -2.67 -17.39 6.43
N ILE A 15 -1.77 -16.40 6.43
CA ILE A 15 -2.02 -15.06 5.87
C ILE A 15 -2.00 -15.11 4.33
N ASN A 16 -3.13 -14.76 3.71
CA ASN A 16 -3.28 -14.74 2.25
C ASN A 16 -2.81 -13.40 1.66
N THR A 17 -1.77 -13.46 0.83
CA THR A 17 -1.12 -12.32 0.16
C THR A 17 -2.04 -11.57 -0.79
N HIS A 18 -2.87 -12.30 -1.54
CA HIS A 18 -3.90 -11.71 -2.40
C HIS A 18 -4.93 -10.93 -1.56
N THR A 19 -5.32 -11.44 -0.39
CA THR A 19 -6.24 -10.73 0.52
C THR A 19 -5.61 -9.46 1.11
N ILE A 20 -4.30 -9.44 1.35
CA ILE A 20 -3.59 -8.21 1.76
C ILE A 20 -3.59 -7.19 0.63
N LEU A 21 -3.20 -7.61 -0.58
CA LEU A 21 -3.17 -6.73 -1.75
C LEU A 21 -4.55 -6.11 -2.01
N MET A 22 -5.61 -6.91 -1.97
CA MET A 22 -6.98 -6.43 -2.15
C MET A 22 -7.43 -5.45 -1.07
N ARG A 23 -6.98 -5.61 0.18
CA ARG A 23 -7.26 -4.65 1.26
C ARG A 23 -6.52 -3.32 1.06
N ILE A 24 -5.24 -3.37 0.68
CA ILE A 24 -4.46 -2.17 0.36
C ILE A 24 -5.05 -1.46 -0.86
N HIS A 25 -5.40 -2.21 -1.91
CA HIS A 25 -6.08 -1.65 -3.07
C HIS A 25 -7.40 -0.99 -2.69
N GLY A 26 -8.25 -1.70 -1.94
CA GLY A 26 -9.54 -1.19 -1.47
C GLY A 26 -9.40 0.09 -0.65
N LEU A 27 -8.37 0.18 0.20
CA LEU A 27 -8.01 1.39 0.92
C LEU A 27 -7.68 2.54 -0.03
N CYS A 28 -6.70 2.32 -0.91
CA CYS A 28 -6.22 3.33 -1.84
C CYS A 28 -7.39 3.87 -2.67
N THR A 29 -8.22 3.00 -3.22
CA THR A 29 -9.42 3.37 -3.96
C THR A 29 -10.39 4.17 -3.10
N TRP A 30 -10.70 3.71 -1.89
CA TRP A 30 -11.67 4.36 -1.01
C TRP A 30 -11.25 5.76 -0.56
N VAL A 31 -9.96 5.95 -0.25
CA VAL A 31 -9.38 7.27 0.09
C VAL A 31 -9.33 8.16 -1.15
N CYS A 32 -8.75 7.65 -2.24
CA CYS A 32 -8.39 8.48 -3.38
C CYS A 32 -9.57 8.90 -4.25
N PHE A 33 -10.69 8.17 -4.23
CA PHE A 33 -11.88 8.49 -5.03
C PHE A 33 -12.77 9.58 -4.42
N SER A 34 -12.56 9.98 -3.16
CA SER A 34 -13.26 11.11 -2.54
C SER A 34 -12.29 12.25 -2.24
N PRO A 35 -12.51 13.47 -2.77
CA PRO A 35 -11.70 14.63 -2.44
C PRO A 35 -11.61 14.91 -0.93
N GLN A 36 -12.74 14.76 -0.22
CA GLN A 36 -12.82 14.97 1.22
C GLN A 36 -11.97 13.95 1.99
N ARG A 37 -11.99 12.68 1.58
CA ARG A 37 -11.17 11.63 2.20
C ARG A 37 -9.69 11.83 1.92
N ARG A 38 -9.31 12.24 0.70
CA ARG A 38 -7.92 12.60 0.37
C ARG A 38 -7.40 13.74 1.24
N GLU A 39 -8.20 14.78 1.41
CA GLU A 39 -7.81 15.94 2.23
C GLU A 39 -7.63 15.54 3.69
N LYS A 40 -8.59 14.80 4.25
CA LYS A 40 -8.48 14.25 5.61
C LYS A 40 -7.25 13.37 5.77
N PHE A 41 -6.98 12.49 4.81
CA PHE A 41 -5.80 11.64 4.85
C PHE A 41 -4.51 12.46 4.76
N THR A 42 -4.47 13.51 3.94
CA THR A 42 -3.32 14.42 3.84
C THR A 42 -3.03 15.13 5.17
N ILE A 43 -4.07 15.52 5.90
CA ILE A 43 -3.93 16.08 7.26
C ILE A 43 -3.29 15.05 8.19
N ASP A 44 -3.76 13.80 8.17
CA ASP A 44 -3.18 12.72 8.97
C ASP A 44 -1.73 12.39 8.56
N VAL A 45 -1.35 12.52 7.28
CA VAL A 45 0.06 12.38 6.86
C VAL A 45 0.91 13.48 7.48
N LYS A 46 0.46 14.73 7.45
CA LYS A 46 1.20 15.86 8.06
C LYS A 46 1.37 15.68 9.57
N TYR A 47 0.37 15.10 10.23
CA TYR A 47 0.40 14.85 11.67
C TYR A 47 1.28 13.65 12.05
N CYS A 48 1.06 12.48 11.43
CA CYS A 48 1.74 11.25 11.81
C CYS A 48 3.13 11.08 11.20
N GLN A 49 3.38 11.66 10.02
CA GLN A 49 4.56 11.44 9.19
C GLN A 49 5.01 12.72 8.44
N PRO A 50 5.35 13.81 9.16
CA PRO A 50 5.76 15.07 8.52
C PRO A 50 6.99 14.93 7.61
N GLU A 51 7.86 13.95 7.87
CA GLU A 51 9.02 13.63 7.04
C GLU A 51 8.62 13.17 5.62
N MET A 52 7.46 12.53 5.47
CA MET A 52 6.95 12.12 4.16
C MET A 52 6.41 13.33 3.39
N CYS A 53 5.79 14.28 4.08
CA CYS A 53 5.38 15.55 3.47
C CYS A 53 6.56 16.33 2.90
N ALA A 54 7.72 16.33 3.57
CA ALA A 54 8.95 16.95 3.06
C ALA A 54 9.43 16.30 1.75
N LYS A 55 9.17 15.00 1.58
CA LYS A 55 9.42 14.25 0.34
C LYS A 55 8.31 14.39 -0.71
N LYS A 56 7.35 15.29 -0.49
CA LYS A 56 6.13 15.47 -1.32
C LYS A 56 5.25 14.21 -1.40
N ILE A 57 5.35 13.32 -0.41
CA ILE A 57 4.51 12.14 -0.24
C ILE A 57 3.41 12.51 0.75
N GLN A 58 2.24 12.88 0.24
CA GLN A 58 1.12 13.39 1.05
C GLN A 58 -0.15 12.55 0.97
N GLY A 59 -0.14 11.47 0.19
CA GLY A 59 -1.31 10.62 0.00
C GLY A 59 -0.96 9.27 -0.62
N LEU A 60 -1.98 8.43 -0.69
CA LEU A 60 -1.92 7.11 -1.31
C LEU A 60 -1.95 7.20 -2.84
N GLU A 61 -1.46 6.16 -3.49
CA GLU A 61 -1.54 5.95 -4.94
C GLU A 61 -2.41 4.73 -5.20
N ILE A 62 -3.18 4.75 -6.29
CA ILE A 62 -4.00 3.61 -6.71
C ILE A 62 -3.22 2.86 -7.78
N ASP A 63 -3.40 1.53 -7.83
CA ASP A 63 -2.97 0.82 -9.02
C ASP A 63 -3.68 1.34 -10.29
N VAL A 64 -2.97 1.20 -11.40
CA VAL A 64 -3.47 1.58 -12.72
C VAL A 64 -3.20 0.39 -13.62
N PRO A 65 -4.24 -0.29 -14.13
CA PRO A 65 -4.07 -1.53 -14.90
C PRO A 65 -3.18 -1.41 -16.13
N THR A 66 -3.15 -0.22 -16.75
CA THR A 66 -2.32 0.06 -17.94
C THR A 66 -0.84 0.24 -17.63
N HIS A 67 -0.46 0.37 -16.35
CA HIS A 67 0.92 0.56 -15.92
C HIS A 67 1.43 -0.71 -15.22
N TRP A 68 2.39 -1.39 -15.85
CA TRP A 68 2.84 -2.74 -15.46
C TRP A 68 3.30 -2.91 -14.01
N ASN A 69 3.81 -1.83 -13.42
CA ASN A 69 4.38 -1.79 -12.07
C ASN A 69 3.50 -1.02 -11.06
N SER A 70 2.27 -0.64 -11.44
CA SER A 70 1.41 0.19 -10.60
C SER A 70 1.03 -0.47 -9.26
N ASN A 71 0.80 -1.78 -9.25
CA ASN A 71 0.58 -2.54 -8.01
C ASN A 71 1.76 -2.44 -7.05
N TYR A 72 2.99 -2.51 -7.58
CA TYR A 72 4.21 -2.37 -6.78
C TYR A 72 4.32 -0.94 -6.24
N SER A 73 4.10 0.09 -7.07
CA SER A 73 4.10 1.49 -6.63
C SER A 73 3.05 1.76 -5.55
N MET A 74 1.83 1.24 -5.72
CA MET A 74 0.76 1.32 -4.72
C MET A 74 1.16 0.68 -3.39
N LEU A 75 1.70 -0.54 -3.42
CA LEU A 75 2.19 -1.25 -2.23
C LEU A 75 3.31 -0.45 -1.54
N GLN A 76 4.32 -0.03 -2.29
CA GLN A 76 5.45 0.74 -1.78
C GLN A 76 4.98 2.06 -1.16
N ARG A 77 4.02 2.74 -1.80
CA ARG A 77 3.42 3.96 -1.25
C ARG A 77 2.68 3.70 0.05
N ALA A 78 1.82 2.69 0.10
CA ALA A 78 1.10 2.32 1.31
C ALA A 78 2.04 1.97 2.46
N LEU A 79 3.11 1.21 2.18
CA LEU A 79 4.16 0.87 3.15
C LEU A 79 4.90 2.10 3.67
N SER A 80 5.22 3.06 2.81
CA SER A 80 5.86 4.31 3.24
C SER A 80 4.97 5.14 4.18
N LEU A 81 3.65 4.94 4.11
CA LEU A 81 2.63 5.64 4.89
C LEU A 81 1.96 4.74 5.95
N GLU A 82 2.63 3.65 6.37
CA GLU A 82 2.08 2.66 7.30
C GLU A 82 1.56 3.27 8.61
N LYS A 83 2.30 4.23 9.19
CA LYS A 83 1.90 4.87 10.45
C LYS A 83 0.62 5.68 10.25
N THR A 84 0.56 6.47 9.17
CA THR A 84 -0.65 7.22 8.82
C THR A 84 -1.82 6.29 8.52
N CYS A 85 -1.62 5.21 7.76
CA CYS A 85 -2.68 4.24 7.49
C CYS A 85 -3.23 3.65 8.80
N THR A 86 -2.36 3.20 9.68
CA THR A 86 -2.73 2.64 10.99
C THR A 86 -3.48 3.65 11.85
N HIS A 87 -3.03 4.92 11.89
CA HIS A 87 -3.71 6.00 12.60
C HIS A 87 -5.11 6.25 12.02
N PHE A 88 -5.18 6.41 10.70
CA PHE A 88 -6.40 6.74 9.98
C PHE A 88 -7.47 5.66 10.18
N PHE A 89 -7.09 4.38 10.20
CA PHE A 89 -8.01 3.26 10.45
C PHE A 89 -8.59 3.23 11.85
N LYS A 90 -7.77 3.52 12.86
CA LYS A 90 -8.22 3.52 14.26
C LYS A 90 -9.23 4.63 14.54
N HIS A 91 -9.15 5.74 13.81
CA HIS A 91 -9.98 6.92 14.02
C HIS A 91 -11.09 7.10 12.96
N ASN A 92 -11.28 6.11 12.07
CA ASN A 92 -12.30 6.16 11.03
C ASN A 92 -13.03 4.82 10.91
N ALA A 93 -14.25 4.76 11.46
CA ALA A 93 -15.06 3.54 11.49
C ALA A 93 -15.30 2.95 10.08
N GLU A 94 -15.50 3.80 9.05
CA GLU A 94 -15.69 3.34 7.67
C GLU A 94 -14.43 2.68 7.08
N ALA A 95 -13.25 3.11 7.53
CA ALA A 95 -11.96 2.63 7.05
C ALA A 95 -11.43 1.43 7.84
N SER A 96 -12.01 1.12 9.00
CA SER A 96 -11.59 0.02 9.88
C SER A 96 -11.51 -1.35 9.18
N LYS A 97 -12.36 -1.59 8.18
CA LYS A 97 -12.37 -2.82 7.37
C LYS A 97 -11.09 -3.05 6.55
N PHE A 98 -10.28 -2.01 6.35
CA PHE A 98 -9.01 -2.07 5.65
C PHE A 98 -7.81 -2.19 6.59
N LEU A 99 -8.05 -2.23 7.91
CA LEU A 99 -6.99 -2.35 8.91
C LEU A 99 -6.21 -3.64 8.69
N LEU A 100 -4.89 -3.49 8.62
CA LEU A 100 -3.93 -4.58 8.57
C LEU A 100 -3.29 -4.74 9.94
N SER A 101 -3.12 -5.99 10.35
CA SER A 101 -2.32 -6.37 11.51
C SER A 101 -0.83 -6.17 11.24
N PRO A 102 0.02 -6.10 12.28
CA PRO A 102 1.48 -6.01 12.10
C PRO A 102 2.05 -7.13 11.23
N ALA A 103 1.58 -8.38 11.41
CA ALA A 103 2.03 -9.51 10.61
C ALA A 103 1.66 -9.39 9.12
N GLU A 104 0.52 -8.75 8.81
CA GLU A 104 0.11 -8.49 7.44
C GLU A 104 0.93 -7.36 6.79
N TRP A 105 1.35 -6.36 7.57
CA TRP A 105 2.31 -5.35 7.13
C TRP A 105 3.68 -5.96 6.83
N ASP A 106 4.18 -6.84 7.69
CA ASP A 106 5.43 -7.57 7.43
C ASP A 106 5.34 -8.42 6.17
N GLN A 107 4.20 -9.07 5.96
CA GLN A 107 3.92 -9.82 4.74
C GLN A 107 3.90 -8.93 3.49
N ALA A 108 3.31 -7.73 3.57
CA ALA A 108 3.33 -6.76 2.49
C ALA A 108 4.75 -6.26 2.16
N ARG A 109 5.61 -6.09 3.18
CA ARG A 109 7.05 -5.77 2.98
C ARG A 109 7.77 -6.90 2.26
N TYR A 110 7.56 -8.14 2.70
CA TYR A 110 8.14 -9.32 2.05
C TYR A 110 7.75 -9.41 0.57
N LEU A 111 6.45 -9.21 0.26
CA LEU A 111 5.98 -9.17 -1.13
C LEU A 111 6.66 -8.08 -1.94
N THR A 112 6.84 -6.90 -1.36
CA THR A 112 7.48 -5.76 -2.04
C THR A 112 8.96 -6.07 -2.33
N GLN A 113 9.69 -6.65 -1.38
CA GLN A 113 11.07 -7.10 -1.58
C GLN A 113 11.21 -8.15 -2.68
N LEU A 114 10.26 -9.10 -2.76
CA LEU A 114 10.26 -10.11 -3.81
C LEU A 114 10.04 -9.50 -5.22
N LEU A 115 9.26 -8.43 -5.30
CA LEU A 115 8.91 -7.76 -6.56
C LEU A 115 9.97 -6.76 -7.04
N GLU A 116 10.75 -6.19 -6.12
CA GLU A 116 11.74 -5.13 -6.40
C GLU A 116 12.73 -5.49 -7.53
N PRO A 117 13.38 -6.68 -7.56
CA PRO A 117 14.31 -7.04 -8.63
C PRO A 117 13.66 -7.08 -10.01
N THR A 118 12.39 -7.51 -10.07
CA THR A 118 11.65 -7.61 -11.34
C THR A 118 11.31 -6.22 -11.88
N VAL A 119 10.93 -5.30 -11.00
CA VAL A 119 10.65 -3.90 -11.37
C VAL A 119 11.93 -3.20 -11.85
N GLN A 120 13.05 -3.40 -11.14
CA GLN A 120 14.34 -2.84 -11.54
C GLN A 120 14.78 -3.34 -12.92
N GLN A 121 14.70 -4.65 -13.19
CA GLN A 121 15.05 -5.21 -14.51
C GLN A 121 14.23 -4.59 -15.65
N VAL A 122 12.93 -4.38 -15.46
CA VAL A 122 12.08 -3.73 -16.47
C VAL A 122 12.52 -2.29 -16.70
N LEU A 123 12.87 -1.54 -15.65
CA LEU A 123 13.37 -0.16 -15.81
C LEU A 123 14.70 -0.11 -16.57
N TYR A 124 15.63 -1.03 -16.31
CA TYR A 124 16.93 -1.07 -17.00
C TYR A 124 16.88 -1.62 -18.43
N THR A 125 15.81 -2.31 -18.83
CA THR A 125 15.70 -2.90 -20.18
C THR A 125 15.06 -1.93 -21.19
N TYR A 126 14.34 -0.92 -20.71
CA TYR A 126 13.53 -0.01 -21.54
C TYR A 126 13.90 1.47 -21.38
N PHE A 127 15.00 1.78 -20.68
CA PHE A 127 15.67 3.09 -20.60
C PHE A 127 17.17 2.91 -20.80
#